data_AF-A0A3P8I5W1-F1
#
_entry.id   AF-A0A3P8I5W1-F1
#
_cell.length_a   1.000
_cell.length_b   1.000
_cell.length_c   1.000
_cell.angle_alpha   90.00
_cell.angle_beta   90.00
_cell.angle_gamma   90.00
#
_symmetry.space_group_name_H-M   'P 1'
#
loop_
_entity.id
_entity.type
_entity.pdbx_description
1 polymer ?
#
loop_
_entity_poly.entity_id
_entity_poly.type
_entity_poly.pdbx_seq_one_letter_code
_entity_poly.pdbx_strand_id
1 'polypeptide(L)'
;MKTIMEEEDDWRQCAEWLNRCQVIPDDHPALGPDGNAIHLVQALMDGVALCHLLSTLSNHELDIRSMKDFSHMPQNSQFLCFQNLRLFTQLCEKEFDIPRNLLFQPGDIYHAKNFGKAIATLSKLSYSRRAQLTGIPNKLPDSGKPNYTQMEEENKEKLYDTVVYQGSKSRLNLDSEPTTARAYCIREIVDTEKNYVDVLKMLIEELHTIHREFLSNLSLATSATVNFLSLSDVFLKSRDNLLIYGEYCGHLQHAQNLVYEIMRNDVEKRNKIELCQSNSEKYNKFALAELLTIPIQRVLKYHLLLEHLCKLTPADHYDRPDLTVAHEAMREVALSINDVKRDLDTISSIDQIQSSLLEIMLVSSSIILYHLSIFQPPDKRLSSYGHLHMDGEVKVLSESESKAKTR
;
A
#
# COMPACT_ATOMS: atom_id res chain seq x y z
N MET A 1 17.25 -21.49 -6.33
CA MET A 1 17.11 -21.60 -7.80
C MET A 1 15.79 -22.19 -8.27
N LYS A 2 14.90 -22.69 -7.39
CA LYS A 2 13.61 -23.31 -7.77
C LYS A 2 12.38 -22.39 -7.61
N THR A 3 12.57 -21.12 -7.24
CA THR A 3 11.48 -20.20 -6.84
C THR A 3 11.30 -19.02 -7.81
N ILE A 4 12.12 -18.93 -8.86
CA ILE A 4 12.07 -17.83 -9.86
C ILE A 4 11.33 -18.27 -11.13
N MET A 5 11.00 -19.56 -11.27
CA MET A 5 10.40 -20.12 -12.49
C MET A 5 8.87 -20.27 -12.44
N GLU A 6 8.20 -19.91 -11.34
CA GLU A 6 6.73 -20.08 -11.20
C GLU A 6 5.94 -18.81 -11.56
N GLU A 7 6.56 -17.61 -11.57
CA GLU A 7 5.86 -16.35 -11.91
C GLU A 7 5.59 -16.18 -13.42
N GLU A 8 6.29 -16.92 -14.29
CA GLU A 8 6.18 -16.74 -15.75
C GLU A 8 4.88 -17.26 -16.36
N ASP A 9 4.10 -18.10 -15.67
CA ASP A 9 2.95 -18.82 -16.25
C ASP A 9 1.56 -18.29 -15.84
N ASP A 10 1.41 -17.63 -14.70
CA ASP A 10 0.08 -17.26 -14.18
C ASP A 10 -0.61 -16.16 -15.00
N TRP A 11 0.15 -15.16 -15.45
CA TRP A 11 -0.38 -14.08 -16.27
C TRP A 11 -0.74 -14.57 -17.68
N ARG A 12 -0.02 -15.57 -18.23
CA ARG A 12 -0.35 -16.20 -19.52
C ARG A 12 -1.65 -16.99 -19.42
N GLN A 13 -1.80 -17.80 -18.37
CA GLN A 13 -3.05 -18.51 -18.10
C GLN A 13 -4.23 -17.55 -17.91
N CYS A 14 -3.99 -16.41 -17.26
CA CYS A 14 -4.97 -15.33 -17.13
C CYS A 14 -5.34 -14.71 -18.48
N ALA A 15 -4.36 -14.38 -19.32
CA ALA A 15 -4.62 -13.86 -20.67
C ALA A 15 -5.46 -14.86 -21.50
N GLU A 16 -5.10 -16.14 -21.49
CA GLU A 16 -5.87 -17.18 -22.19
C GLU A 16 -7.30 -17.31 -21.67
N TRP A 17 -7.50 -17.21 -20.35
CA TRP A 17 -8.83 -17.27 -19.77
C TRP A 17 -9.67 -16.05 -20.15
N LEU A 18 -9.09 -14.85 -20.11
CA LEU A 18 -9.76 -13.62 -20.57
C LEU A 18 -10.12 -13.66 -22.05
N ASN A 19 -9.27 -14.28 -22.87
CA ASN A 19 -9.56 -14.53 -24.27
C ASN A 19 -10.76 -15.51 -24.46
N ARG A 20 -10.80 -16.60 -23.69
CA ARG A 20 -11.96 -17.53 -23.68
C ARG A 20 -13.25 -16.84 -23.23
N CYS A 21 -13.15 -15.87 -22.31
CA CYS A 21 -14.26 -15.01 -21.88
C CYS A 21 -14.62 -13.91 -22.91
N GLN A 22 -13.97 -13.87 -24.07
CA GLN A 22 -14.16 -12.88 -25.13
C GLN A 22 -13.92 -11.42 -24.67
N VAL A 23 -13.05 -11.25 -23.67
CA VAL A 23 -12.69 -9.93 -23.13
C VAL A 23 -11.52 -9.31 -23.88
N ILE A 24 -10.55 -10.13 -24.28
CA ILE A 24 -9.42 -9.72 -25.13
C ILE A 24 -9.45 -10.51 -26.46
N PRO A 25 -9.05 -9.90 -27.59
CA PRO A 25 -9.12 -10.54 -28.90
C PRO A 25 -8.04 -11.62 -29.09
N ASP A 26 -8.22 -12.51 -30.06
CA ASP A 26 -7.31 -13.64 -30.33
C ASP A 26 -5.92 -13.22 -30.81
N ASP A 27 -5.82 -12.06 -31.46
CA ASP A 27 -4.57 -11.46 -31.96
C ASP A 27 -3.88 -10.57 -30.92
N HIS A 28 -4.37 -10.56 -29.67
CA HIS A 28 -3.85 -9.69 -28.63
C HIS A 28 -2.36 -9.98 -28.33
N PRO A 29 -1.48 -8.96 -28.22
CA PRO A 29 -0.04 -9.15 -28.00
C PRO A 29 0.34 -9.96 -26.76
N ALA A 30 -0.53 -10.01 -25.75
CA ALA A 30 -0.32 -10.83 -24.55
C ALA A 30 -0.40 -12.35 -24.81
N LEU A 31 -1.11 -12.79 -25.86
CA LEU A 31 -1.27 -14.20 -26.23
C LEU A 31 -0.13 -14.71 -27.13
N GLY A 32 0.69 -13.80 -27.66
CA GLY A 32 1.80 -14.14 -28.54
C GLY A 32 2.97 -14.86 -27.83
N PRO A 33 3.87 -15.50 -28.59
CA PRO A 33 5.08 -16.12 -28.04
C PRO A 33 5.95 -15.09 -27.31
N ASP A 34 6.10 -13.89 -27.86
CA ASP A 34 6.83 -12.76 -27.28
C ASP A 34 5.98 -11.89 -26.33
N GLY A 35 4.79 -12.37 -25.94
CA GLY A 35 3.90 -11.67 -25.02
C GLY A 35 4.55 -11.45 -23.66
N ASN A 36 4.22 -10.34 -23.02
CA ASN A 36 4.62 -10.01 -21.66
C ASN A 36 3.41 -9.59 -20.83
N ALA A 37 3.56 -9.60 -19.49
CA ALA A 37 2.51 -9.20 -18.57
C ALA A 37 2.08 -7.73 -18.74
N ILE A 38 2.97 -6.86 -19.25
CA ILE A 38 2.67 -5.43 -19.47
C ILE A 38 1.57 -5.28 -20.52
N HIS A 39 1.58 -6.06 -21.60
CA HIS A 39 0.51 -6.03 -22.60
C HIS A 39 -0.84 -6.39 -21.99
N LEU A 40 -0.87 -7.37 -21.07
CA LEU A 40 -2.10 -7.74 -20.38
C LEU A 40 -2.57 -6.64 -19.42
N VAL A 41 -1.65 -6.06 -18.63
CA VAL A 41 -1.97 -4.94 -17.74
C VAL A 41 -2.55 -3.76 -18.53
N GLN A 42 -1.94 -3.41 -19.66
CA GLN A 42 -2.43 -2.34 -20.55
C GLN A 42 -3.87 -2.56 -21.02
N ALA A 43 -4.25 -3.80 -21.31
CA ALA A 43 -5.61 -4.15 -21.71
C ALA A 43 -6.64 -4.05 -20.57
N LEU A 44 -6.20 -4.17 -19.31
CA LEU A 44 -7.08 -4.18 -18.13
C LEU A 44 -7.07 -2.86 -17.35
N MET A 45 -6.09 -1.99 -17.62
CA MET A 45 -5.77 -0.79 -16.84
C MET A 45 -6.92 0.21 -16.75
N ASP A 46 -7.75 0.27 -17.79
CA ASP A 46 -8.86 1.22 -17.90
C ASP A 46 -10.18 0.69 -17.30
N GLY A 47 -10.16 -0.55 -16.80
CA GLY A 47 -11.28 -1.23 -16.16
C GLY A 47 -12.43 -1.62 -17.09
N VAL A 48 -12.41 -1.24 -18.37
CA VAL A 48 -13.50 -1.52 -19.32
C VAL A 48 -13.60 -3.01 -19.59
N ALA A 49 -12.47 -3.64 -19.88
CA ALA A 49 -12.36 -5.08 -20.12
C ALA A 49 -12.84 -5.90 -18.91
N LEU A 50 -12.44 -5.49 -17.71
CA LEU A 50 -12.82 -6.13 -16.45
C LEU A 50 -14.32 -6.00 -16.16
N CYS A 51 -14.90 -4.83 -16.39
CA CYS A 51 -16.34 -4.65 -16.30
C CYS A 51 -17.08 -5.54 -17.31
N HIS A 52 -16.67 -5.57 -18.58
CA HIS A 52 -17.29 -6.47 -19.56
C HIS A 52 -17.21 -7.95 -19.18
N LEU A 53 -16.10 -8.38 -18.57
CA LEU A 53 -15.96 -9.75 -18.04
C LEU A 53 -17.12 -10.11 -17.10
N LEU A 54 -17.51 -9.21 -16.18
CA LEU A 54 -18.63 -9.47 -15.26
C LEU A 54 -19.96 -9.62 -15.97
N SER A 55 -20.18 -8.88 -17.07
CA SER A 55 -21.37 -9.07 -17.92
C SER A 55 -21.36 -10.46 -18.57
N THR A 56 -20.23 -10.89 -19.12
CA THR A 56 -20.10 -12.24 -19.69
C THR A 56 -20.32 -13.33 -18.64
N LEU A 57 -19.69 -13.20 -17.47
CA LEU A 57 -19.78 -14.18 -16.39
C LEU A 57 -21.15 -14.24 -15.69
N SER A 58 -22.01 -13.25 -15.92
CA SER A 58 -23.39 -13.22 -15.44
C SER A 58 -24.41 -13.62 -16.51
N ASN A 59 -23.98 -14.24 -17.63
CA ASN A 59 -24.84 -14.53 -18.78
C ASN A 59 -25.58 -13.28 -19.29
N HIS A 60 -24.95 -12.11 -19.19
CA HIS A 60 -25.50 -10.80 -19.54
C HIS A 60 -26.71 -10.35 -18.71
N GLU A 61 -26.92 -10.92 -17.51
CA GLU A 61 -27.90 -10.39 -16.55
C GLU A 61 -27.46 -9.04 -15.97
N LEU A 62 -26.15 -8.83 -15.79
CA LEU A 62 -25.59 -7.56 -15.34
C LEU A 62 -25.41 -6.62 -16.53
N ASP A 63 -26.31 -5.65 -16.66
CA ASP A 63 -26.21 -4.58 -17.64
C ASP A 63 -25.32 -3.44 -17.11
N ILE A 64 -24.01 -3.64 -17.26
CA ILE A 64 -23.01 -2.70 -16.77
C ILE A 64 -22.99 -1.41 -17.61
N ARG A 65 -23.41 -1.49 -18.88
CA ARG A 65 -23.43 -0.34 -19.80
C ARG A 65 -24.46 0.72 -19.43
N SER A 66 -25.50 0.35 -18.69
CA SER A 66 -26.49 1.29 -18.17
C SER A 66 -26.20 1.81 -16.75
N MET A 67 -25.13 1.32 -16.11
CA MET A 67 -24.73 1.80 -14.80
C MET A 67 -24.13 3.20 -14.91
N LYS A 68 -24.57 4.11 -14.03
CA LYS A 68 -24.12 5.51 -14.00
C LYS A 68 -22.62 5.69 -13.81
N ASP A 69 -21.99 4.73 -13.12
CA ASP A 69 -20.57 4.82 -12.74
C ASP A 69 -19.64 4.12 -13.74
N PHE A 70 -20.17 3.70 -14.90
CA PHE A 70 -19.38 3.05 -15.94
C PHE A 70 -19.04 4.02 -17.07
N SER A 71 -17.75 4.12 -17.39
CA SER A 71 -17.26 4.92 -18.52
C SER A 71 -16.81 4.04 -19.68
N HIS A 72 -17.37 4.31 -20.86
CA HIS A 72 -17.03 3.59 -22.10
C HIS A 72 -15.70 4.03 -22.73
N MET A 73 -15.27 5.26 -22.46
CA MET A 73 -14.04 5.83 -23.02
C MET A 73 -13.21 6.50 -21.91
N PRO A 74 -12.74 5.72 -20.92
CA PRO A 74 -11.92 6.26 -19.83
C PRO A 74 -10.50 6.64 -20.27
N GLN A 75 -10.11 6.33 -21.52
CA GLN A 75 -8.77 6.55 -22.03
C GLN A 75 -8.35 8.02 -21.88
N ASN A 76 -7.14 8.24 -21.36
CA ASN A 76 -6.57 9.54 -20.99
C ASN A 76 -7.13 10.19 -19.71
N SER A 77 -8.05 9.53 -18.98
CA SER A 77 -8.53 10.01 -17.68
C SER A 77 -8.28 8.99 -16.58
N GLN A 78 -7.28 9.26 -15.74
CA GLN A 78 -7.00 8.45 -14.56
C GLN A 78 -8.24 8.26 -13.69
N PHE A 79 -9.03 9.32 -13.53
CA PHE A 79 -10.26 9.31 -12.75
C PHE A 79 -11.27 8.29 -13.29
N LEU A 80 -11.54 8.30 -14.60
CA LEU A 80 -12.49 7.37 -15.22
C LEU A 80 -11.99 5.92 -15.21
N CYS A 81 -10.67 5.70 -15.38
CA CYS A 81 -10.08 4.38 -15.22
C CYS A 81 -10.27 3.86 -13.78
N PHE A 82 -10.01 4.69 -12.77
CA PHE A 82 -10.23 4.34 -11.37
C PHE A 82 -11.70 4.08 -11.07
N GLN A 83 -12.62 4.85 -11.66
CA GLN A 83 -14.06 4.67 -11.50
C GLN A 83 -14.49 3.27 -11.99
N ASN A 84 -14.08 2.88 -13.20
CA ASN A 84 -14.36 1.55 -13.75
C ASN A 84 -13.77 0.42 -12.89
N LEU A 85 -12.51 0.56 -12.44
CA LEU A 85 -11.86 -0.43 -11.57
C LEU A 85 -12.54 -0.56 -10.19
N ARG A 86 -13.03 0.56 -9.63
CA ARG A 86 -13.84 0.54 -8.40
C ARG A 86 -15.18 -0.13 -8.63
N LEU A 87 -15.85 0.16 -9.75
CA LEU A 87 -17.11 -0.47 -10.11
C LEU A 87 -16.94 -2.00 -10.22
N PHE A 88 -15.89 -2.45 -10.90
CA PHE A 88 -15.57 -3.88 -11.01
C PHE A 88 -15.44 -4.56 -9.63
N THR A 89 -14.64 -3.99 -8.73
CA THR A 89 -14.41 -4.59 -7.41
C THR A 89 -15.68 -4.58 -6.54
N GLN A 90 -16.48 -3.51 -6.60
CA GLN A 90 -17.78 -3.46 -5.93
C GLN A 90 -18.78 -4.50 -6.45
N LEU A 91 -18.83 -4.72 -7.76
CA LEU A 91 -19.68 -5.74 -8.36
C LEU A 91 -19.19 -7.16 -8.05
N CYS A 92 -17.87 -7.39 -8.03
CA CYS A 92 -17.30 -8.66 -7.57
C CYS A 92 -17.74 -9.01 -6.13
N GLU A 93 -17.78 -8.01 -5.24
CA GLU A 93 -18.25 -8.20 -3.87
C GLU A 93 -19.75 -8.50 -3.83
N LYS A 94 -20.57 -7.67 -4.48
CA LYS A 94 -22.04 -7.71 -4.37
C LYS A 94 -22.69 -8.85 -5.15
N GLU A 95 -22.19 -9.13 -6.35
CA GLU A 95 -22.84 -10.00 -7.33
C GLU A 95 -22.15 -11.36 -7.47
N PHE A 96 -20.88 -11.48 -7.05
CA PHE A 96 -20.08 -12.69 -7.17
C PHE A 96 -19.59 -13.23 -5.82
N ASP A 97 -20.03 -12.63 -4.70
CA ASP A 97 -19.73 -13.01 -3.32
C ASP A 97 -18.22 -13.12 -3.03
N ILE A 98 -17.40 -12.26 -3.65
CA ILE A 98 -15.95 -12.24 -3.43
C ILE A 98 -15.62 -11.38 -2.21
N PRO A 99 -14.97 -11.92 -1.17
CA PRO A 99 -14.58 -11.16 0.02
C PRO A 99 -13.67 -9.97 -0.29
N ARG A 100 -13.90 -8.82 0.36
CA ARG A 100 -13.11 -7.58 0.17
C ARG A 100 -11.61 -7.75 0.33
N ASN A 101 -11.15 -8.61 1.24
CA ASN A 101 -9.73 -8.86 1.47
C ASN A 101 -9.02 -9.55 0.30
N LEU A 102 -9.78 -10.17 -0.61
CA LEU A 102 -9.26 -10.82 -1.81
C LEU A 102 -9.31 -9.91 -3.05
N LEU A 103 -10.00 -8.77 -2.98
CA LEU A 103 -10.11 -7.82 -4.09
C LEU A 103 -8.85 -6.94 -4.17
N PHE A 104 -8.37 -6.72 -5.39
CA PHE A 104 -7.36 -5.71 -5.66
C PHE A 104 -7.90 -4.28 -5.44
N GLN A 105 -7.01 -3.32 -5.24
CA GLN A 105 -7.30 -1.88 -5.26
C GLN A 105 -7.06 -1.31 -6.66
N PRO A 106 -7.77 -0.26 -7.10
CA PRO A 106 -7.60 0.30 -8.44
C PRO A 106 -6.14 0.63 -8.81
N GLY A 107 -5.35 1.09 -7.84
CA GLY A 107 -3.93 1.37 -8.02
C GLY A 107 -3.05 0.14 -8.30
N ASP A 108 -3.50 -1.07 -7.93
CA ASP A 108 -2.76 -2.33 -8.13
C ASP A 108 -2.62 -2.65 -9.62
N ILE A 109 -3.67 -2.36 -10.41
CA ILE A 109 -3.69 -2.54 -11.87
C ILE A 109 -3.25 -1.26 -12.58
N TYR A 110 -3.83 -0.10 -12.22
CA TYR A 110 -3.58 1.14 -12.94
C TYR A 110 -2.11 1.55 -12.98
N HIS A 111 -1.40 1.37 -11.87
CA HIS A 111 0.03 1.64 -11.78
C HIS A 111 0.91 0.40 -11.95
N ALA A 112 0.31 -0.75 -12.31
CA ALA A 112 0.98 -2.05 -12.37
C ALA A 112 1.75 -2.45 -11.09
N LYS A 113 1.30 -1.98 -9.92
CA LYS A 113 2.00 -2.15 -8.63
C LYS A 113 1.86 -3.55 -8.05
N ASN A 114 0.68 -4.15 -8.18
CA ASN A 114 0.38 -5.46 -7.61
C ASN A 114 -0.54 -6.25 -8.53
N PHE A 115 -0.05 -6.50 -9.75
CA PHE A 115 -0.84 -7.23 -10.75
C PHE A 115 -1.10 -8.70 -10.34
N GLY A 116 -0.24 -9.29 -9.52
CA GLY A 116 -0.47 -10.62 -8.93
C GLY A 116 -1.76 -10.70 -8.12
N LYS A 117 -2.06 -9.68 -7.31
CA LYS A 117 -3.34 -9.60 -6.58
C LYS A 117 -4.55 -9.48 -7.50
N ALA A 118 -4.40 -8.81 -8.65
CA ALA A 118 -5.44 -8.75 -9.68
C ALA A 118 -5.69 -10.12 -10.31
N ILE A 119 -4.62 -10.86 -10.66
CA ILE A 119 -4.73 -12.23 -11.17
C ILE A 119 -5.38 -13.15 -10.14
N ALA A 120 -5.04 -13.02 -8.85
CA ALA A 120 -5.67 -13.79 -7.78
C ALA A 120 -7.18 -13.49 -7.64
N THR A 121 -7.56 -12.22 -7.77
CA THR A 121 -8.98 -11.82 -7.79
C THR A 121 -9.71 -12.47 -8.97
N LEU A 122 -9.12 -12.42 -10.17
CA LEU A 122 -9.68 -13.02 -11.39
C LEU A 122 -9.75 -14.56 -11.30
N SER A 123 -8.74 -15.19 -10.70
CA SER A 123 -8.79 -16.61 -10.37
C SER A 123 -9.99 -16.89 -9.47
N LYS A 124 -10.16 -16.15 -8.37
CA LYS A 124 -11.31 -16.38 -7.47
C LYS A 124 -12.66 -16.17 -8.17
N LEU A 125 -12.75 -15.16 -9.04
CA LEU A 125 -13.92 -14.86 -9.85
C LEU A 125 -14.25 -16.02 -10.81
N SER A 126 -13.25 -16.64 -11.43
CA SER A 126 -13.44 -17.79 -12.32
C SER A 126 -14.05 -19.02 -11.62
N TYR A 127 -13.83 -19.16 -10.31
CA TYR A 127 -14.43 -20.20 -9.47
C TYR A 127 -15.79 -19.82 -8.87
N SER A 128 -16.30 -18.61 -9.13
CA SER A 128 -17.61 -18.20 -8.65
C SER A 128 -18.72 -19.05 -9.27
N ARG A 129 -19.84 -19.21 -8.54
CA ARG A 129 -20.99 -19.97 -9.02
C ARG A 129 -21.52 -19.43 -10.35
N ARG A 130 -21.58 -18.11 -10.50
CA ARG A 130 -22.03 -17.45 -11.74
C ARG A 130 -21.10 -17.76 -12.92
N ALA A 131 -19.79 -17.66 -12.72
CA ALA A 131 -18.82 -18.01 -13.75
C ALA A 131 -18.94 -19.48 -14.19
N GLN A 132 -19.14 -20.41 -13.26
CA GLN A 132 -19.31 -21.84 -13.59
C GLN A 132 -20.57 -22.13 -14.42
N LEU A 133 -21.64 -21.35 -14.24
CA LEU A 133 -22.89 -21.50 -15.00
C LEU A 133 -22.76 -21.11 -16.48
N THR A 134 -21.73 -20.34 -16.85
CA THR A 134 -21.46 -20.00 -18.26
C THR A 134 -20.90 -21.15 -19.07
N GLY A 135 -20.37 -22.20 -18.40
CA GLY A 135 -19.70 -23.32 -19.07
C GLY A 135 -18.32 -23.00 -19.62
N ILE A 136 -17.78 -21.80 -19.39
CA ILE A 136 -16.42 -21.42 -19.81
C ILE A 136 -15.39 -22.26 -19.03
N PRO A 137 -14.51 -23.03 -19.69
CA PRO A 137 -13.52 -23.87 -19.01
C PRO A 137 -12.56 -23.03 -18.15
N ASN A 138 -12.52 -23.33 -16.85
CA ASN A 138 -11.55 -22.72 -15.95
C ASN A 138 -10.23 -23.50 -15.99
N LYS A 139 -9.16 -22.82 -16.40
CA LYS A 139 -7.78 -23.32 -16.32
C LYS A 139 -6.88 -22.43 -15.47
N LEU A 140 -7.45 -21.47 -14.74
CA LEU A 140 -6.69 -20.70 -13.77
C LEU A 140 -6.34 -21.60 -12.58
N PRO A 141 -5.13 -21.48 -12.00
CA PRO A 141 -4.73 -22.33 -10.89
C PRO A 141 -5.74 -22.25 -9.75
N ASP A 142 -6.18 -23.40 -9.22
CA ASP A 142 -7.04 -23.51 -8.02
C ASP A 142 -6.28 -23.19 -6.73
N SER A 143 -5.16 -22.47 -6.82
CA SER A 143 -4.44 -21.95 -5.67
C SER A 143 -5.23 -20.78 -5.07
N GLY A 144 -6.43 -21.09 -4.55
CA GLY A 144 -7.16 -20.29 -3.57
C GLY A 144 -6.43 -20.19 -2.23
N LYS A 145 -5.09 -20.10 -2.23
CA LYS A 145 -4.32 -19.58 -1.12
C LYS A 145 -4.04 -18.11 -1.41
N PRO A 146 -4.36 -17.19 -0.49
CA PRO A 146 -3.96 -15.79 -0.58
C PRO A 146 -2.45 -15.67 -0.37
N ASN A 147 -1.64 -16.26 -1.27
CA ASN A 147 -0.20 -16.25 -1.16
C ASN A 147 0.43 -14.97 -1.71
N TYR A 148 -0.32 -14.05 -2.33
CA TYR A 148 0.26 -12.74 -2.68
C TYR A 148 0.27 -11.79 -1.48
N THR A 149 -0.79 -11.77 -0.66
CA THR A 149 -0.74 -11.06 0.63
C THR A 149 0.15 -11.79 1.63
N GLN A 150 0.11 -13.13 1.71
CA GLN A 150 0.98 -13.87 2.62
C GLN A 150 2.44 -13.91 2.16
N MET A 151 2.81 -14.00 0.87
CA MET A 151 4.22 -13.91 0.48
C MET A 151 4.73 -12.49 0.55
N GLU A 152 3.94 -11.45 0.27
CA GLU A 152 4.40 -10.07 0.52
C GLU A 152 4.49 -9.75 2.01
N GLU A 153 3.51 -10.13 2.84
CA GLU A 153 3.56 -9.92 4.30
C GLU A 153 4.58 -10.84 4.96
N GLU A 154 4.71 -12.10 4.56
CA GLU A 154 5.79 -12.99 5.02
C GLU A 154 7.15 -12.56 4.47
N ASN A 155 7.29 -12.03 3.24
CA ASN A 155 8.57 -11.52 2.75
C ASN A 155 8.92 -10.18 3.42
N LYS A 156 7.94 -9.31 3.67
CA LYS A 156 8.11 -8.07 4.45
C LYS A 156 8.44 -8.41 5.90
N GLU A 157 7.78 -9.39 6.51
CA GLU A 157 8.07 -9.84 7.88
C GLU A 157 9.42 -10.58 7.93
N LYS A 158 9.77 -11.41 6.94
CA LYS A 158 11.11 -12.01 6.77
C LYS A 158 12.18 -10.93 6.60
N LEU A 159 11.91 -9.83 5.91
CA LEU A 159 12.85 -8.71 5.77
C LEU A 159 13.15 -8.09 7.14
N TYR A 160 12.10 -7.67 7.86
CA TYR A 160 12.25 -7.12 9.21
C TYR A 160 12.95 -8.11 10.14
N ASP A 161 12.54 -9.37 10.09
CA ASP A 161 13.12 -10.41 10.92
C ASP A 161 14.57 -10.66 10.57
N THR A 162 14.97 -10.66 9.30
CA THR A 162 16.37 -10.88 8.89
C THR A 162 17.24 -9.69 9.29
N VAL A 163 16.73 -8.47 9.10
CA VAL A 163 17.52 -7.24 9.25
C VAL A 163 17.52 -6.72 10.68
N VAL A 164 16.39 -6.78 11.39
CA VAL A 164 16.24 -6.22 12.73
C VAL A 164 16.28 -7.31 13.80
N TYR A 165 15.61 -8.45 13.59
CA TYR A 165 15.46 -9.49 14.63
C TYR A 165 16.61 -10.51 14.68
N GLN A 166 17.05 -11.06 13.55
CA GLN A 166 18.11 -12.07 13.45
C GLN A 166 19.49 -11.48 13.76
N GLY A 167 19.69 -10.17 13.55
CA GLY A 167 20.87 -9.46 14.04
C GLY A 167 21.10 -9.63 15.56
N SER A 168 20.02 -9.86 16.33
CA SER A 168 20.06 -10.11 17.78
C SER A 168 20.46 -11.56 18.11
N LYS A 169 20.02 -12.55 17.32
CA LYS A 169 20.38 -13.97 17.52
C LYS A 169 21.86 -14.26 17.20
N SER A 170 22.42 -13.62 16.19
CA SER A 170 23.82 -13.82 15.79
C SER A 170 24.85 -13.26 16.80
N ARG A 171 24.42 -12.38 17.71
CA ARG A 171 25.27 -11.76 18.74
C ARG A 171 25.11 -12.38 20.13
N LEU A 172 24.50 -13.57 20.23
CA LEU A 172 24.49 -14.39 21.45
C LEU A 172 25.90 -14.94 21.74
N ASN A 173 26.83 -14.06 22.07
CA ASN A 173 28.08 -14.42 22.74
C ASN A 173 27.90 -14.20 24.25
N LEU A 174 28.44 -15.16 25.00
CA LEU A 174 28.29 -15.39 26.43
C LEU A 174 28.58 -14.13 27.26
N ASP A 175 27.56 -13.60 27.93
CA ASP A 175 27.67 -13.04 29.28
C ASP A 175 26.26 -12.94 29.88
N SER A 176 25.97 -13.86 30.83
CA SER A 176 24.71 -14.06 31.57
C SER A 176 23.42 -14.07 30.74
N GLU A 177 22.86 -15.25 30.47
CA GLU A 177 21.49 -15.36 29.96
C GLU A 177 20.50 -14.68 30.93
N PRO A 178 19.56 -13.86 30.44
CA PRO A 178 18.54 -13.25 31.27
C PRO A 178 17.75 -14.35 31.97
N THR A 179 17.69 -14.27 33.29
CA THR A 179 17.11 -15.31 34.15
C THR A 179 15.59 -15.37 34.10
N THR A 180 14.93 -14.41 33.47
CA THR A 180 13.47 -14.33 33.37
C THR A 180 13.00 -13.96 31.97
N ALA A 181 11.79 -14.40 31.60
CA ALA A 181 11.16 -14.04 30.33
C ALA A 181 11.00 -12.52 30.18
N ARG A 182 10.70 -11.81 31.28
CA ARG A 182 10.63 -10.33 31.31
C ARG A 182 11.97 -9.70 30.93
N ALA A 183 13.07 -10.15 31.52
CA ALA A 183 14.41 -9.64 31.20
C ALA A 183 14.81 -9.95 29.75
N TYR A 184 14.40 -11.10 29.21
CA TYR A 184 14.60 -11.42 27.81
C TYR A 184 13.85 -10.44 26.89
N CYS A 185 12.58 -10.14 27.19
CA CYS A 185 11.77 -9.20 26.42
C CYS A 185 12.36 -7.77 26.45
N ILE A 186 12.85 -7.30 27.61
CA ILE A 186 13.53 -6.00 27.72
C ILE A 186 14.80 -5.98 26.87
N ARG A 187 15.61 -7.04 26.93
CA ARG A 187 16.83 -7.16 26.11
C ARG A 187 16.49 -7.16 24.61
N GLU A 188 15.43 -7.88 24.21
CA GLU A 188 14.94 -7.90 22.84
C GLU A 188 14.56 -6.50 22.34
N ILE A 189 13.87 -5.70 23.15
CA ILE A 189 13.53 -4.31 22.81
C ILE A 189 14.80 -3.50 22.50
N VAL A 190 15.81 -3.58 23.36
CA VAL A 190 17.07 -2.84 23.21
C VAL A 190 17.89 -3.34 22.01
N ASP A 191 18.04 -4.65 21.85
CA ASP A 191 18.85 -5.24 20.78
C ASP A 191 18.22 -4.99 19.40
N THR A 192 16.90 -5.14 19.29
CA THR A 192 16.19 -4.83 18.04
C THR A 192 16.22 -3.33 17.74
N GLU A 193 16.17 -2.46 18.76
CA GLU A 193 16.34 -1.02 18.55
C GLU A 193 17.75 -0.68 18.04
N LYS A 194 18.78 -1.29 18.61
CA LYS A 194 20.17 -1.12 18.17
C LYS A 194 20.34 -1.52 16.70
N ASN A 195 19.82 -2.69 16.33
CA ASN A 195 19.86 -3.14 14.94
C ASN A 195 19.08 -2.22 14.01
N TYR A 196 17.96 -1.65 14.48
CA TYR A 196 17.15 -0.73 13.71
C TYR A 196 17.84 0.63 13.50
N VAL A 197 18.52 1.18 14.52
CA VAL A 197 19.33 2.40 14.39
C VAL A 197 20.44 2.20 13.34
N ASP A 198 21.10 1.04 13.33
CA ASP A 198 22.10 0.71 12.31
C ASP A 198 21.53 0.71 10.88
N VAL A 199 20.25 0.31 10.72
CA VAL A 199 19.55 0.34 9.43
C VAL A 199 19.23 1.78 9.04
N LEU A 200 18.65 2.55 9.96
CA LEU A 200 18.26 3.94 9.69
C LEU A 200 19.43 4.82 9.29
N LYS A 201 20.62 4.59 9.84
CA LYS A 201 21.86 5.29 9.47
C LYS A 201 22.13 5.28 7.95
N MET A 202 21.70 4.21 7.27
CA MET A 202 21.87 4.04 5.82
C MET A 202 20.72 4.60 4.99
N LEU A 203 19.54 4.76 5.60
CA LEU A 203 18.31 5.07 4.87
C LEU A 203 17.91 6.53 5.03
N ILE A 204 17.69 6.98 6.27
CA ILE A 204 17.00 8.24 6.57
C ILE A 204 17.60 8.88 7.83
N GLU A 205 18.26 10.01 7.65
CA GLU A 205 19.00 10.71 8.71
C GLU A 205 18.09 11.24 9.84
N GLU A 206 16.91 11.74 9.49
CA GLU A 206 15.99 12.33 10.45
C GLU A 206 15.45 11.28 11.43
N LEU A 207 14.96 10.15 10.91
CA LEU A 207 14.57 9.00 11.74
C LEU A 207 15.78 8.45 12.52
N HIS A 208 16.96 8.36 11.90
CA HIS A 208 18.16 7.89 12.59
C HIS A 208 18.49 8.77 13.82
N THR A 209 18.32 10.09 13.72
CA THR A 209 18.59 11.02 14.82
C THR A 209 17.65 10.76 16.00
N ILE A 210 16.34 10.65 15.73
CA ILE A 210 15.31 10.35 16.73
C ILE A 210 15.60 9.00 17.41
N HIS A 211 15.85 7.97 16.61
CA HIS A 211 16.05 6.61 17.13
C HIS A 211 17.39 6.41 17.84
N ARG A 212 18.43 7.16 17.46
CA ARG A 212 19.71 7.17 18.19
C ARG A 212 19.54 7.73 19.60
N GLU A 213 18.78 8.81 19.76
CA GLU A 213 18.45 9.35 21.08
C GLU A 213 17.57 8.38 21.87
N PHE A 214 16.55 7.81 21.23
CA PHE A 214 15.67 6.81 21.83
C PHE A 214 16.45 5.59 22.35
N LEU A 215 17.37 5.04 21.55
CA LEU A 215 18.25 3.94 21.96
C LEU A 215 19.16 4.30 23.14
N SER A 216 19.69 5.53 23.15
CA SER A 216 20.51 6.03 24.26
C SER A 216 19.71 6.03 25.55
N ASN A 217 18.47 6.54 25.51
CA ASN A 217 17.56 6.57 26.65
C ASN A 217 17.11 5.16 27.10
N LEU A 218 16.84 4.25 26.15
CA LEU A 218 16.57 2.84 26.48
C LEU A 218 17.75 2.19 27.20
N SER A 219 18.96 2.39 26.70
CA SER A 219 20.19 1.84 27.30
C SER A 219 20.39 2.33 28.74
N LEU A 220 20.09 3.60 29.00
CA LEU A 220 20.13 4.20 30.34
C LEU A 220 19.05 3.63 31.26
N ALA A 221 17.81 3.48 30.76
CA ALA A 221 16.69 2.93 31.53
C ALA A 221 16.86 1.44 31.88
N THR A 222 17.65 0.71 31.10
CA THR A 222 17.96 -0.72 31.34
C THR A 222 19.30 -0.95 32.05
N SER A 223 20.03 0.12 32.39
CA SER A 223 21.35 0.02 33.02
C SER A 223 21.24 -0.42 34.48
N ALA A 224 22.04 -1.40 34.88
CA ALA A 224 22.11 -1.85 36.28
C ALA A 224 22.72 -0.80 37.23
N THR A 225 23.45 0.19 36.69
CA THR A 225 24.18 1.19 37.48
C THR A 225 23.44 2.51 37.62
N VAL A 226 22.35 2.71 36.87
CA VAL A 226 21.70 4.00 36.71
C VAL A 226 20.18 3.81 36.70
N ASN A 227 19.47 4.43 37.64
CA ASN A 227 18.01 4.26 37.79
C ASN A 227 17.25 5.61 37.75
N PHE A 228 17.69 6.55 36.89
CA PHE A 228 17.04 7.88 36.77
C PHE A 228 15.87 7.90 35.78
N LEU A 229 15.70 6.85 34.98
CA LEU A 229 14.73 6.79 33.90
C LEU A 229 14.08 5.40 33.88
N SER A 230 12.75 5.34 33.93
CA SER A 230 12.04 4.07 33.73
C SER A 230 11.93 3.77 32.24
N LEU A 231 11.75 2.49 31.90
CA LEU A 231 11.50 2.09 30.50
C LEU A 231 10.25 2.79 29.94
N SER A 232 9.19 2.89 30.75
CA SER A 232 7.94 3.57 30.40
C SER A 232 8.16 5.04 30.04
N ASP A 233 8.97 5.76 30.82
CA ASP A 233 9.29 7.18 30.56
C ASP A 233 9.98 7.38 29.21
N VAL A 234 10.82 6.42 28.79
CA VAL A 234 11.52 6.51 27.50
C VAL A 234 10.52 6.54 26.35
N PHE A 235 9.51 5.65 26.37
CA PHE A 235 8.45 5.61 25.35
C PHE A 235 7.53 6.82 25.41
N LEU A 236 7.16 7.27 26.62
CA LEU A 236 6.29 8.43 26.78
C LEU A 236 6.95 9.72 26.27
N LYS A 237 8.25 9.90 26.54
CA LYS A 237 9.02 11.06 26.07
C LYS A 237 9.26 11.05 24.56
N SER A 238 9.34 9.89 23.93
CA SER A 238 9.60 9.79 22.48
C SER A 238 8.34 9.84 21.62
N ARG A 239 7.15 9.65 22.20
CA ARG A 239 5.90 9.47 21.44
C ARG A 239 5.63 10.57 20.41
N ASP A 240 5.86 11.83 20.76
CA ASP A 240 5.55 12.97 19.89
C ASP A 240 6.58 13.05 18.74
N ASN A 241 7.84 12.70 19.02
CA ASN A 241 8.89 12.60 18.00
C ASN A 241 8.59 11.48 17.00
N LEU A 242 7.86 10.44 17.39
CA LEU A 242 7.45 9.35 16.49
C LEU A 242 6.28 9.74 15.56
N LEU A 243 5.65 10.91 15.72
CA LEU A 243 4.58 11.34 14.82
C LEU A 243 5.08 11.68 13.41
N ILE A 244 6.38 11.92 13.24
CA ILE A 244 7.02 12.09 11.93
C ILE A 244 6.79 10.89 10.99
N TYR A 245 6.51 9.71 11.55
CA TYR A 245 6.18 8.54 10.76
C TYR A 245 4.90 8.72 9.94
N GLY A 246 3.99 9.62 10.31
CA GLY A 246 2.82 9.96 9.51
C GLY A 246 3.22 10.48 8.12
N GLU A 247 4.12 11.47 8.08
CA GLU A 247 4.66 12.01 6.84
C GLU A 247 5.47 10.97 6.06
N TYR A 248 6.32 10.22 6.76
CA TYR A 248 7.10 9.15 6.15
C TYR A 248 6.20 8.12 5.44
N CYS A 249 5.15 7.65 6.12
CA CYS A 249 4.24 6.64 5.61
C CYS A 249 3.37 7.14 4.45
N GLY A 250 3.04 8.43 4.42
CA GLY A 250 2.33 9.07 3.32
C GLY A 250 3.19 9.16 2.05
N HIS A 251 4.49 9.41 2.18
CA HIS A 251 5.40 9.52 1.03
C HIS A 251 6.06 8.20 0.61
N LEU A 252 6.02 7.16 1.45
CA LEU A 252 6.71 5.88 1.23
C LEU A 252 6.45 5.29 -0.17
N GLN A 253 5.18 5.24 -0.58
CA GLN A 253 4.82 4.64 -1.86
C GLN A 253 5.38 5.43 -3.06
N HIS A 254 5.42 6.75 -2.96
CA HIS A 254 5.99 7.60 -3.99
C HIS A 254 7.52 7.41 -4.06
N ALA A 255 8.18 7.37 -2.90
CA ALA A 255 9.62 7.11 -2.82
C ALA A 255 10.00 5.74 -3.41
N GLN A 256 9.23 4.69 -3.13
CA GLN A 256 9.46 3.36 -3.70
C GLN A 256 9.31 3.35 -5.22
N ASN A 257 8.26 4.00 -5.74
CA ASN A 257 8.07 4.15 -7.18
C ASN A 257 9.25 4.87 -7.84
N LEU A 258 9.71 5.97 -7.25
CA LEU A 258 10.86 6.72 -7.74
C LEU A 258 12.13 5.85 -7.75
N VAL A 259 12.36 5.04 -6.72
CA VAL A 259 13.46 4.08 -6.72
C VAL A 259 13.35 3.11 -7.89
N TYR A 260 12.19 2.50 -8.13
CA TYR A 260 12.00 1.59 -9.26
C TYR A 260 12.23 2.28 -10.62
N GLU A 261 11.75 3.51 -10.79
CA GLU A 261 11.98 4.31 -12.00
C GLU A 261 13.46 4.62 -12.20
N ILE A 262 14.18 5.01 -11.14
CA ILE A 262 15.63 5.25 -11.19
C ILE A 262 16.37 3.96 -11.57
N MET A 263 16.02 2.84 -10.93
CA MET A 263 16.63 1.55 -11.24
C MET A 263 16.41 1.16 -12.71
N ARG A 264 15.27 1.50 -13.31
CA ARG A 264 14.98 1.21 -14.71
C ARG A 264 15.70 2.18 -15.67
N ASN A 265 15.67 3.47 -15.38
CA ASN A 265 15.95 4.51 -16.37
C ASN A 265 17.34 5.16 -16.24
N ASP A 266 17.99 5.08 -15.07
CA ASP A 266 19.25 5.77 -14.80
C ASP A 266 20.38 4.77 -14.46
N VAL A 267 21.26 4.53 -15.43
CA VAL A 267 22.36 3.56 -15.29
C VAL A 267 23.37 3.96 -14.23
N GLU A 268 23.70 5.25 -14.13
CA GLU A 268 24.72 5.70 -13.19
C GLU A 268 24.21 5.57 -11.74
N LYS A 269 22.97 6.00 -11.49
CA LYS A 269 22.36 5.89 -10.16
C LYS A 269 22.11 4.44 -9.77
N ARG A 270 21.63 3.59 -10.69
CA ARG A 270 21.50 2.14 -10.46
C ARG A 270 22.81 1.52 -10.00
N ASN A 271 23.90 1.75 -10.73
CA ASN A 271 25.19 1.16 -10.41
C ASN A 271 25.70 1.59 -9.02
N LYS A 272 25.45 2.86 -8.63
CA LYS A 272 25.75 3.36 -7.29
C LYS A 272 24.90 2.70 -6.20
N ILE A 273 23.61 2.52 -6.43
CA ILE A 273 22.70 1.84 -5.49
C ILE A 273 23.13 0.38 -5.28
N GLU A 274 23.40 -0.34 -6.36
CA GLU A 274 23.86 -1.75 -6.32
C GLU A 274 25.23 -1.88 -5.63
N LEU A 275 26.15 -0.94 -5.87
CA LEU A 275 27.44 -0.90 -5.17
C LEU A 275 27.25 -0.69 -3.65
N CYS A 276 26.40 0.25 -3.26
CA CYS A 276 26.09 0.48 -1.85
C CYS A 276 25.46 -0.76 -1.19
N GLN A 277 24.56 -1.47 -1.90
CA GLN A 277 23.94 -2.69 -1.38
C GLN A 277 24.93 -3.84 -1.26
N SER A 278 25.80 -4.05 -2.25
CA SER A 278 26.80 -5.12 -2.25
C SER A 278 27.87 -4.96 -1.17
N ASN A 279 28.15 -3.72 -0.74
CA ASN A 279 29.06 -3.43 0.36
C ASN A 279 28.56 -3.87 1.76
N SER A 280 27.32 -4.38 1.88
CA SER A 280 26.78 -4.89 3.14
C SER A 280 26.30 -6.33 3.02
N GLU A 281 26.96 -7.25 3.73
CA GLU A 281 26.55 -8.66 3.82
C GLU A 281 25.13 -8.84 4.40
N LYS A 282 24.64 -7.84 5.15
CA LYS A 282 23.32 -7.86 5.80
C LYS A 282 22.21 -7.36 4.89
N TYR A 283 22.51 -6.45 3.95
CA TYR A 283 21.52 -5.76 3.14
C TYR A 283 21.57 -6.12 1.65
N ASN A 284 22.63 -6.79 1.19
CA ASN A 284 22.83 -7.18 -0.21
C ASN A 284 21.74 -8.11 -0.80
N LYS A 285 20.89 -8.69 0.04
CA LYS A 285 19.79 -9.58 -0.36
C LYS A 285 18.48 -8.85 -0.62
N PHE A 286 18.40 -7.56 -0.33
CA PHE A 286 17.15 -6.79 -0.35
C PHE A 286 17.28 -5.54 -1.22
N ALA A 287 16.27 -5.27 -2.03
CA ALA A 287 16.22 -4.06 -2.85
C ALA A 287 16.05 -2.80 -1.98
N LEU A 288 16.58 -1.66 -2.41
CA LEU A 288 16.43 -0.40 -1.67
C LEU A 288 14.96 -0.05 -1.41
N ALA A 289 14.09 -0.27 -2.39
CA ALA A 289 12.65 -0.04 -2.24
C ALA A 289 12.02 -0.92 -1.13
N GLU A 290 12.53 -2.13 -0.93
CA GLU A 290 12.08 -3.02 0.15
C GLU A 290 12.60 -2.55 1.50
N LEU A 291 13.87 -2.12 1.59
CA LEU A 291 14.45 -1.60 2.84
C LEU A 291 13.70 -0.38 3.37
N LEU A 292 13.11 0.44 2.50
CA LEU A 292 12.25 1.56 2.88
C LEU A 292 10.95 1.14 3.60
N THR A 293 10.57 -0.15 3.63
CA THR A 293 9.42 -0.60 4.45
C THR A 293 9.78 -0.87 5.90
N ILE A 294 11.07 -1.00 6.25
CA ILE A 294 11.48 -1.33 7.62
C ILE A 294 11.00 -0.30 8.64
N PRO A 295 11.03 1.02 8.38
CA PRO A 295 10.59 1.99 9.38
C PRO A 295 9.12 1.88 9.75
N ILE A 296 8.21 1.70 8.78
CA ILE A 296 6.78 1.49 9.07
C ILE A 296 6.56 0.19 9.85
N GLN A 297 7.35 -0.85 9.61
CA GLN A 297 7.27 -2.08 10.39
C GLN A 297 7.74 -1.86 11.83
N ARG A 298 8.82 -1.10 12.06
CA ARG A 298 9.32 -0.87 13.43
C ARG A 298 8.31 -0.13 14.29
N VAL A 299 7.76 0.99 13.79
CA VAL A 299 6.87 1.83 14.60
C VAL A 299 5.60 1.07 15.02
N LEU A 300 5.11 0.16 14.18
CA LEU A 300 3.97 -0.72 14.47
C LEU A 300 4.30 -1.89 15.43
N LYS A 301 5.57 -2.15 15.74
CA LYS A 301 5.95 -3.22 16.67
C LYS A 301 6.09 -2.72 18.11
N TYR A 302 6.23 -1.41 18.37
CA TYR A 302 6.44 -0.89 19.73
C TYR A 302 5.28 -1.21 20.68
N HIS A 303 4.03 -1.02 20.26
CA HIS A 303 2.90 -1.37 21.09
C HIS A 303 2.83 -2.89 21.34
N LEU A 304 3.14 -3.73 20.35
CA LEU A 304 3.17 -5.19 20.52
C LEU A 304 4.25 -5.65 21.51
N LEU A 305 5.44 -5.03 21.44
CA LEU A 305 6.54 -5.29 22.37
C LEU A 305 6.18 -4.90 23.80
N LEU A 306 5.54 -3.73 23.98
CA LEU A 306 5.06 -3.28 25.30
C LEU A 306 3.90 -4.12 25.81
N GLU A 307 2.99 -4.58 24.95
CA GLU A 307 1.90 -5.49 25.30
C GLU A 307 2.48 -6.82 25.84
N HIS A 308 3.48 -7.37 25.15
CA HIS A 308 4.16 -8.58 25.59
C HIS A 308 4.89 -8.36 26.92
N LEU A 309 5.62 -7.25 27.06
CA LEU A 309 6.30 -6.91 28.32
C LEU A 309 5.31 -6.75 29.48
N CYS A 310 4.15 -6.15 29.24
CA CYS A 310 3.07 -6.07 30.22
C CYS A 310 2.61 -7.48 30.63
N LYS A 311 2.34 -8.37 29.68
CA LYS A 311 1.94 -9.77 29.97
C LYS A 311 2.96 -10.52 30.83
N LEU A 312 4.25 -10.23 30.65
CA LEU A 312 5.36 -10.84 31.39
C LEU A 312 5.67 -10.15 32.74
N THR A 313 5.06 -9.01 33.03
CA THR A 313 5.27 -8.26 34.28
C THR A 313 4.15 -8.62 35.28
N PRO A 314 4.42 -9.03 36.52
CA PRO A 314 3.36 -9.34 37.50
C PRO A 314 2.37 -8.18 37.71
N ALA A 315 1.13 -8.47 38.12
CA ALA A 315 0.09 -7.46 38.30
C ALA A 315 0.38 -6.49 39.47
N ASP A 316 1.12 -6.98 40.47
CA ASP A 316 1.58 -6.27 41.66
C ASP A 316 2.96 -5.61 41.49
N HIS A 317 3.59 -5.76 40.33
CA HIS A 317 4.91 -5.17 40.06
C HIS A 317 4.82 -3.64 39.92
N TYR A 318 5.76 -2.92 40.52
CA TYR A 318 5.74 -1.44 40.54
C TYR A 318 5.75 -0.79 39.14
N ASP A 319 6.47 -1.35 38.16
CA ASP A 319 6.46 -0.87 36.75
C ASP A 319 5.12 -1.12 36.01
N ARG A 320 4.24 -2.00 36.50
CA ARG A 320 3.06 -2.46 35.73
C ARG A 320 2.11 -1.32 35.31
N PRO A 321 1.75 -0.35 36.17
CA PRO A 321 0.89 0.76 35.80
C PRO A 321 1.50 1.62 34.69
N ASP A 322 2.76 2.03 34.86
CA ASP A 322 3.44 2.93 33.92
C ASP A 322 3.69 2.26 32.57
N LEU A 323 4.01 0.96 32.55
CA LEU A 323 4.14 0.18 31.32
C LEU A 323 2.82 0.10 30.55
N THR A 324 1.69 0.03 31.27
CA THR A 324 0.36 0.02 30.64
C THR A 324 0.03 1.35 30.00
N VAL A 325 0.43 2.47 30.63
CA VAL A 325 0.29 3.82 30.07
C VAL A 325 1.18 3.99 28.83
N ALA A 326 2.44 3.54 28.90
CA ALA A 326 3.34 3.56 27.75
C ALA A 326 2.83 2.71 26.58
N HIS A 327 2.27 1.54 26.87
CA HIS A 327 1.64 0.66 25.88
C HIS A 327 0.51 1.39 25.14
N GLU A 328 -0.42 2.03 25.86
CA GLU A 328 -1.53 2.74 25.23
C GLU A 328 -1.04 3.94 24.42
N ALA A 329 -0.06 4.70 24.92
CA ALA A 329 0.55 5.79 24.17
C ALA A 329 1.16 5.33 22.83
N MET A 330 1.81 4.17 22.79
CA MET A 330 2.34 3.61 21.53
C MET A 330 1.23 3.08 20.60
N ARG A 331 0.09 2.62 21.14
CA ARG A 331 -1.11 2.31 20.32
C ARG A 331 -1.69 3.58 19.70
N GLU A 332 -1.78 4.67 20.46
CA GLU A 332 -2.23 5.97 19.97
C GLU A 332 -1.31 6.51 18.87
N VAL A 333 0.00 6.39 19.01
CA VAL A 333 0.97 6.75 17.95
C VAL A 333 0.68 5.98 16.66
N ALA A 334 0.47 4.66 16.75
CA ALA A 334 0.16 3.84 15.58
C ALA A 334 -1.16 4.26 14.90
N LEU A 335 -2.20 4.60 15.68
CA LEU A 335 -3.46 5.10 15.16
C LEU A 335 -3.28 6.48 14.49
N SER A 336 -2.56 7.39 15.13
CA SER A 336 -2.28 8.73 14.61
C SER A 336 -1.52 8.69 13.27
N ILE A 337 -0.52 7.82 13.15
CA ILE A 337 0.21 7.60 11.88
C ILE A 337 -0.76 7.14 10.77
N ASN A 338 -1.70 6.26 11.09
CA ASN A 338 -2.69 5.77 10.13
C ASN A 338 -3.68 6.88 9.71
N ASP A 339 -4.09 7.74 10.64
CA ASP A 339 -4.95 8.88 10.34
C ASP A 339 -4.23 9.91 9.44
N VAL A 340 -2.98 10.28 9.76
CA VAL A 340 -2.17 11.17 8.92
C VAL A 340 -1.99 10.59 7.51
N LYS A 341 -1.71 9.28 7.39
CA LYS A 341 -1.62 8.62 6.09
C LYS A 341 -2.93 8.73 5.31
N ARG A 342 -4.08 8.44 5.96
CA ARG A 342 -5.40 8.54 5.32
C ARG A 342 -5.69 9.96 4.84
N ASP A 343 -5.30 10.97 5.61
CA ASP A 343 -5.48 12.37 5.24
C ASP A 343 -4.60 12.74 4.04
N LEU A 344 -3.34 12.30 4.02
CA LEU A 344 -2.43 12.49 2.88
C LEU A 344 -2.93 11.79 1.61
N ASP A 345 -3.42 10.56 1.72
CA ASP A 345 -4.03 9.84 0.59
C ASP A 345 -5.27 10.57 0.05
N THR A 346 -6.05 11.19 0.95
CA THR A 346 -7.21 11.99 0.58
C THR A 346 -6.79 13.28 -0.13
N ILE A 347 -5.80 14.00 0.39
CA ILE A 347 -5.24 15.22 -0.23
C ILE A 347 -4.69 14.87 -1.62
N SER A 348 -3.93 13.78 -1.75
CA SER A 348 -3.39 13.33 -3.04
C SER A 348 -4.48 13.03 -4.07
N SER A 349 -5.58 12.40 -3.62
CA SER A 349 -6.74 12.13 -4.48
C SER A 349 -7.41 13.43 -4.96
N ILE A 350 -7.52 14.43 -4.07
CA ILE A 350 -8.08 15.74 -4.41
C ILE A 350 -7.18 16.50 -5.38
N ASP A 351 -5.86 16.46 -5.18
CA ASP A 351 -4.90 17.10 -6.07
C ASP A 351 -4.92 16.48 -7.48
N GLN A 352 -5.11 15.15 -7.58
CA GLN A 352 -5.30 14.47 -8.87
C GLN A 352 -6.58 14.96 -9.59
N ILE A 353 -7.69 15.09 -8.87
CA ILE A 353 -8.94 15.64 -9.42
C ILE A 353 -8.70 17.07 -9.92
N GLN A 354 -8.00 17.89 -9.15
CA GLN A 354 -7.67 19.26 -9.53
C GLN A 354 -6.87 19.30 -10.84
N SER A 355 -5.85 18.45 -10.96
CA SER A 355 -5.04 18.34 -12.18
C SER A 355 -5.87 17.92 -13.40
N SER A 356 -6.75 16.93 -13.26
CA SER A 356 -7.62 16.49 -14.36
C SER A 356 -8.63 17.57 -14.78
N LEU A 357 -9.18 18.32 -13.83
CA LEU A 357 -10.06 19.45 -14.14
C LEU A 357 -9.33 20.56 -14.90
N LEU A 358 -8.12 20.91 -14.46
CA LEU A 358 -7.28 21.88 -15.16
C LEU A 358 -6.96 21.44 -16.59
N GLU A 359 -6.65 20.15 -16.79
CA GLU A 359 -6.40 19.59 -18.12
C GLU A 359 -7.63 19.75 -19.03
N ILE A 360 -8.81 19.30 -18.60
CA ILE A 360 -10.07 19.41 -19.36
C ILE A 360 -10.36 20.88 -19.72
N MET A 361 -10.13 21.81 -18.78
CA MET A 361 -10.35 23.23 -18.98
C MET A 361 -9.38 23.85 -19.99
N LEU A 362 -8.14 23.36 -20.08
CA LEU A 362 -7.14 23.82 -21.05
C LEU A 362 -7.43 23.35 -22.48
N VAL A 363 -8.09 22.19 -22.66
CA VAL A 363 -8.48 21.68 -24.00
C VAL A 363 -9.74 22.37 -24.55
N SER A 364 -10.50 23.05 -23.69
CA SER A 364 -11.75 23.71 -24.04
C SER A 364 -11.52 25.19 -24.40
N SER A 365 -12.16 25.70 -25.47
CA SER A 365 -11.88 26.97 -26.18
C SER A 365 -11.52 28.21 -25.33
N SER A 366 -10.85 29.19 -25.95
CA SER A 366 -10.29 30.44 -25.39
C SER A 366 -11.20 31.30 -24.48
N ILE A 367 -12.52 31.05 -24.48
CA ILE A 367 -13.51 31.72 -23.61
C ILE A 367 -13.44 31.19 -22.16
N ILE A 368 -12.98 29.96 -21.95
CA ILE A 368 -12.90 29.33 -20.61
C ILE A 368 -11.73 29.88 -19.77
N LEU A 369 -10.69 30.40 -20.42
CA LEU A 369 -9.57 31.09 -19.77
C LEU A 369 -10.01 32.32 -18.94
N TYR A 370 -11.11 32.99 -19.29
CA TYR A 370 -11.65 34.10 -18.49
C TYR A 370 -12.31 33.59 -17.19
N HIS A 371 -12.99 32.44 -17.27
CA HIS A 371 -13.63 31.79 -16.10
C HIS A 371 -12.63 31.10 -15.16
N LEU A 372 -11.42 30.77 -15.63
CA LEU A 372 -10.31 30.28 -14.80
C LEU A 372 -10.01 31.23 -13.63
N SER A 373 -10.06 32.54 -13.87
CA SER A 373 -9.83 33.56 -12.82
C SER A 373 -10.94 33.63 -11.76
N ILE A 374 -12.15 33.13 -12.09
CA ILE A 374 -13.35 33.19 -11.24
C ILE A 374 -13.49 31.89 -10.43
N PHE A 375 -13.20 30.73 -11.03
CA PHE A 375 -13.38 29.42 -10.37
C PHE A 375 -12.17 28.94 -9.59
N GLN A 376 -10.96 29.36 -9.96
CA GLN A 376 -9.75 29.00 -9.23
C GLN A 376 -8.85 30.23 -9.08
N PRO A 377 -9.07 31.05 -8.03
CA PRO A 377 -8.09 32.04 -7.62
C PRO A 377 -6.74 31.33 -7.44
N PRO A 378 -5.61 31.95 -7.81
CA PRO A 378 -4.28 31.35 -7.70
C PRO A 378 -3.94 30.81 -6.29
N ASP A 379 -4.68 31.27 -5.28
CA ASP A 379 -4.50 30.91 -3.87
C ASP A 379 -5.44 29.80 -3.35
N LYS A 380 -6.34 29.24 -4.16
CA LYS A 380 -7.29 28.21 -3.69
C LYS A 380 -7.06 26.85 -4.36
N ARG A 381 -6.56 25.89 -3.57
CA ARG A 381 -6.53 24.46 -3.91
C ARG A 381 -7.86 23.79 -3.56
N LEU A 382 -8.27 22.75 -4.31
CA LEU A 382 -9.46 21.95 -4.01
C LEU A 382 -9.37 21.32 -2.62
N SER A 383 -8.16 20.98 -2.15
CA SER A 383 -7.91 20.47 -0.80
C SER A 383 -8.32 21.45 0.30
N SER A 384 -8.49 22.75 0.01
CA SER A 384 -9.01 23.73 0.98
C SER A 384 -10.52 23.65 1.22
N TYR A 385 -11.27 22.92 0.39
CA TYR A 385 -12.72 22.75 0.54
C TYR A 385 -13.11 21.53 1.39
N GLY A 386 -12.13 20.82 1.96
CA GLY A 386 -12.35 19.64 2.79
C GLY A 386 -12.40 18.34 2.00
N HIS A 387 -13.03 17.31 2.58
CA HIS A 387 -13.08 15.98 1.96
C HIS A 387 -14.07 15.94 0.79
N LEU A 388 -13.71 15.17 -0.24
CA LEU A 388 -14.64 14.82 -1.30
C LEU A 388 -15.77 13.96 -0.70
N HIS A 389 -17.00 14.46 -0.77
CA HIS A 389 -18.18 13.72 -0.29
C HIS A 389 -18.80 12.85 -1.37
N MET A 390 -19.06 13.42 -2.56
CA MET A 390 -19.66 12.76 -3.71
C MET A 390 -19.23 13.46 -4.99
N ASP A 391 -19.14 12.71 -6.08
CA ASP A 391 -18.96 13.18 -7.46
C ASP A 391 -19.93 12.41 -8.37
N GLY A 392 -20.27 12.98 -9.54
CA GLY A 392 -21.16 12.33 -10.51
C GLY A 392 -21.87 13.30 -11.46
N GLU A 393 -22.53 12.75 -12.48
CA GLU A 393 -23.30 13.55 -13.44
C GLU A 393 -24.58 14.13 -12.82
N VAL A 394 -24.74 15.45 -12.93
CA VAL A 394 -25.94 16.16 -12.47
C VAL A 394 -26.54 16.97 -13.61
N LYS A 395 -27.86 16.84 -13.81
CA LYS A 395 -28.61 17.76 -14.68
C LYS A 395 -29.02 18.98 -13.87
N VAL A 396 -28.36 20.10 -14.11
CA VAL A 396 -28.67 21.38 -13.48
C VAL A 396 -29.48 22.23 -14.46
N LEU A 397 -30.61 22.78 -14.01
CA LEU A 397 -31.39 23.75 -14.77
C LEU A 397 -31.15 25.13 -14.16
N SER A 398 -30.78 26.11 -14.98
CA SER A 398 -30.69 27.49 -14.50
C SER A 398 -32.08 28.12 -14.32
N GLU A 399 -32.21 29.06 -13.40
CA GLU A 399 -33.45 29.83 -13.17
C GLU A 399 -33.88 30.63 -14.43
N SER A 400 -32.93 30.93 -15.30
CA SER A 400 -33.13 31.54 -16.62
C SER A 400 -33.75 30.57 -17.63
N GLU A 401 -33.33 29.31 -17.66
CA GLU A 401 -33.83 28.29 -18.60
C GLU A 401 -35.21 27.75 -18.21
N SER A 402 -35.53 27.76 -16.91
CA SER A 402 -36.85 27.40 -16.40
C SER A 402 -37.92 28.44 -16.78
N LYS A 403 -37.56 29.72 -16.91
CA LYS A 403 -38.48 30.78 -17.39
C LYS A 403 -38.69 30.73 -18.91
N ALA A 404 -37.74 30.21 -19.68
CA ALA A 404 -37.84 30.10 -21.13
C ALA A 404 -38.76 28.94 -21.59
N LYS A 405 -39.00 27.94 -20.74
CA LYS A 405 -39.91 26.82 -21.03
C LYS A 405 -41.40 27.11 -20.72
N THR A 406 -41.70 28.24 -20.09
CA THR A 406 -43.06 28.61 -19.65
C THR A 406 -43.67 29.71 -20.54
N ARG A 407 -43.17 29.92 -21.76
CA ARG A 407 -43.68 30.92 -22.70
C ARG A 407 -44.05 30.33 -24.04
#